data_AF-A0A1Q7YK32-F1
#
_entry.id   AF-A0A1Q7YK32-F1
#
_cell.length_a   1.000
_cell.length_b   1.000
_cell.length_c   1.000
_cell.angle_alpha   90.00
_cell.angle_beta   90.00
_cell.angle_gamma   90.00
#
_symmetry.space_group_name_H-M   'P 1'
#
loop_
_entity.id
_entity.type
_entity.pdbx_description
1 polymer ?
#
loop_
_entity_poly.entity_id
_entity_poly.type
_entity_poly.pdbx_seq_one_letter_code
_entity_poly.pdbx_strand_id
1 'polypeptide(L)'
;MKTLRKFGFPGVLLVVVVSLGVFIGQSVFIGQKAQELWQKALVPVPDAQVTIDLRLPYATIPPSAFGMNTAVWDNNLLDARVPGLLRQAGITMLRFPGGSTADGYHWQNNSITLGRGYINPHNTFDAFMGVVHQIDARAFITVNYGSNIIGTDGGDPTEAAAWVQYANIIKRFQSMGSGSTCHQKSGDLCQQRTTVCAFYEGS
;
A
#
# COMPACT_ATOMS: atom_id res chain seq x y z
N MET A 1 23.77 -26.59 -11.32
CA MET A 1 22.43 -27.20 -11.18
C MET A 1 22.29 -27.73 -9.76
N LYS A 2 21.45 -27.11 -8.92
CA LYS A 2 21.11 -27.64 -7.59
C LYS A 2 19.63 -28.03 -7.62
N THR A 3 19.37 -29.33 -7.55
CA THR A 3 18.05 -29.93 -7.55
C THR A 3 17.40 -29.74 -6.18
N LEU A 4 16.33 -28.96 -6.10
CA LEU A 4 15.51 -28.87 -4.88
C LEU A 4 14.61 -30.10 -4.80
N ARG A 5 14.73 -30.86 -3.70
CA ARG A 5 13.88 -32.02 -3.42
C ARG A 5 12.53 -31.54 -2.88
N LYS A 6 11.43 -32.07 -3.43
CA LYS A 6 10.05 -31.86 -2.97
C LYS A 6 9.91 -32.36 -1.53
N PHE A 7 9.43 -31.51 -0.63
CA PHE A 7 8.93 -31.92 0.69
C PHE A 7 7.46 -32.34 0.53
N GLY A 8 7.18 -33.63 0.69
CA GLY A 8 5.82 -34.17 0.85
C GLY A 8 5.56 -34.46 2.32
N PHE A 9 4.47 -33.93 2.88
CA PHE A 9 3.99 -34.31 4.21
C PHE A 9 3.13 -35.59 4.09
N PRO A 10 3.44 -36.68 4.81
CA PRO A 10 2.58 -37.86 4.89
C PRO A 10 1.46 -37.59 5.91
N GLY A 11 0.20 -37.79 5.51
CA GLY A 11 -0.97 -37.56 6.34
C GLY A 11 -1.31 -38.71 7.29
N VAL A 12 -2.18 -38.41 8.26
CA VAL A 12 -3.17 -39.34 8.86
C VAL A 12 -4.35 -38.48 9.36
N LEU A 13 -5.53 -38.61 8.75
CA LEU A 13 -6.77 -38.10 9.31
C LEU A 13 -7.61 -39.31 9.75
N LEU A 14 -7.71 -39.49 11.07
CA LEU A 14 -8.48 -40.55 11.72
C LEU A 14 -9.98 -40.21 11.65
N VAL A 15 -10.76 -40.92 10.84
CA VAL A 15 -12.23 -40.83 10.87
C VAL A 15 -12.77 -42.00 11.69
N VAL A 16 -13.16 -41.72 12.93
CA VAL A 16 -13.86 -42.68 13.79
C VAL A 16 -15.34 -42.67 13.40
N VAL A 17 -15.85 -43.78 12.85
CA VAL A 17 -17.29 -43.99 12.66
C VAL A 17 -17.77 -45.01 13.70
N VAL A 18 -18.53 -44.53 14.68
CA VAL A 18 -19.27 -45.33 15.65
C VAL A 18 -20.60 -45.74 15.02
N SER A 19 -20.90 -47.04 14.93
CA SER A 19 -22.16 -47.69 15.39
C SER A 19 -22.43 -49.06 14.73
N LEU A 20 -23.11 -49.92 15.50
CA LEU A 20 -23.42 -51.32 15.24
C LEU A 20 -24.34 -51.54 14.03
N GLY A 21 -24.07 -52.64 13.30
CA GLY A 21 -25.05 -53.57 12.72
C GLY A 21 -26.10 -53.02 11.75
N VAL A 22 -26.05 -53.51 10.50
CA VAL A 22 -27.07 -53.33 9.42
C VAL A 22 -26.84 -52.11 8.50
N PHE A 23 -25.64 -51.88 7.95
CA PHE A 23 -25.47 -50.97 6.78
C PHE A 23 -24.28 -51.34 5.87
N ILE A 24 -23.87 -52.61 5.79
CA ILE A 24 -22.66 -53.01 5.03
C ILE A 24 -22.84 -52.80 3.51
N GLY A 25 -24.07 -52.88 2.98
CA GLY A 25 -24.35 -52.64 1.56
C GLY A 25 -24.19 -51.16 1.15
N GLN A 26 -24.91 -50.24 1.80
CA GLN A 26 -24.91 -48.82 1.38
C GLN A 26 -23.63 -48.07 1.74
N SER A 27 -22.92 -48.49 2.79
CA SER A 27 -21.66 -47.84 3.21
C SER A 27 -20.51 -48.07 2.21
N VAL A 28 -20.49 -49.24 1.54
CA VAL A 28 -19.50 -49.54 0.50
C VAL A 28 -19.75 -48.72 -0.77
N PHE A 29 -21.02 -48.54 -1.17
CA PHE A 29 -21.38 -47.72 -2.33
C PHE A 29 -21.13 -46.22 -2.11
N ILE A 30 -21.34 -45.70 -0.89
CA ILE A 30 -21.01 -44.31 -0.56
C ILE A 30 -19.49 -44.08 -0.55
N GLY A 31 -18.70 -45.05 -0.08
CA GLY A 31 -17.23 -45.00 -0.09
C GLY A 31 -16.64 -45.01 -1.51
N GLN A 32 -17.14 -45.86 -2.41
CA GLN A 32 -16.69 -45.91 -3.80
C GLN A 32 -17.06 -44.64 -4.58
N LYS A 33 -18.29 -44.13 -4.42
CA LYS A 33 -18.74 -42.90 -5.08
C LYS A 33 -18.00 -41.67 -4.54
N ALA A 34 -17.69 -41.64 -3.23
CA ALA A 34 -16.82 -40.62 -2.66
C ALA A 34 -15.41 -40.68 -3.25
N GLN A 35 -14.80 -41.87 -3.38
CA GLN A 35 -13.49 -42.02 -4.02
C GLN A 35 -13.50 -41.58 -5.50
N GLU A 36 -14.53 -41.90 -6.27
CA GLU A 36 -14.69 -41.43 -7.66
C GLU A 36 -14.84 -39.90 -7.74
N LEU A 37 -15.60 -39.30 -6.82
CA LEU A 37 -15.78 -37.84 -6.76
C LEU A 37 -14.49 -37.12 -6.33
N TRP A 38 -13.70 -37.69 -5.43
CA TRP A 38 -12.39 -37.15 -5.03
C TRP A 38 -11.33 -37.34 -6.12
N GLN A 39 -11.33 -38.45 -6.87
CA GLN A 39 -10.44 -38.61 -8.03
C GLN A 39 -10.81 -37.68 -9.19
N LYS A 40 -12.09 -37.37 -9.38
CA LYS A 40 -12.53 -36.33 -10.32
C LYS A 40 -12.11 -34.90 -9.90
N ALA A 41 -11.86 -34.69 -8.61
CA ALA A 41 -11.43 -33.41 -8.05
C ALA A 41 -9.90 -33.26 -7.98
N LEU A 42 -9.13 -34.31 -8.27
CA LEU A 42 -7.69 -34.23 -8.49
C LEU A 42 -7.44 -33.63 -9.87
N VAL A 43 -7.60 -32.31 -9.99
CA VAL A 43 -7.14 -31.56 -11.16
C VAL A 43 -5.61 -31.69 -11.18
N PRO A 44 -5.02 -32.34 -12.20
CA PRO A 44 -3.57 -32.38 -12.33
C PRO A 44 -3.10 -30.92 -12.48
N VAL A 45 -2.30 -30.43 -11.55
CA VAL A 45 -1.64 -29.13 -11.72
C VAL A 45 -0.57 -29.37 -12.77
N PRO A 46 -0.68 -28.79 -13.97
CA PRO A 46 0.32 -29.01 -15.01
C PRO A 46 1.67 -28.47 -14.51
N ASP A 47 2.73 -29.21 -14.80
CA ASP A 47 4.08 -28.73 -14.53
C ASP A 47 4.35 -27.49 -15.40
N ALA A 48 4.82 -26.42 -14.76
CA ALA A 48 5.24 -25.20 -15.44
C ALA A 48 6.77 -25.17 -15.55
N GLN A 49 7.29 -24.94 -16.76
CA GLN A 49 8.70 -24.63 -16.96
C GLN A 49 8.90 -23.11 -16.99
N VAL A 50 9.78 -22.61 -16.11
CA VAL A 50 10.15 -21.19 -16.04
C VAL A 50 11.60 -21.05 -16.50
N THR A 51 11.80 -20.33 -17.60
CA THR A 51 13.13 -19.97 -18.10
C THR A 51 13.39 -18.50 -17.79
N ILE A 52 14.50 -18.20 -17.12
CA ILE A 52 14.93 -16.84 -16.79
C ILE A 52 16.14 -16.50 -17.65
N ASP A 53 16.05 -15.47 -18.49
CA ASP A 53 17.19 -14.92 -19.21
C ASP A 53 17.74 -13.70 -18.48
N LEU A 54 18.96 -13.80 -17.95
CA LEU A 54 19.63 -12.74 -17.21
C LEU A 54 20.54 -11.87 -18.09
N ARG A 55 20.62 -12.13 -19.41
CA ARG A 55 21.54 -11.42 -20.32
C ARG A 55 21.02 -10.05 -20.76
N LEU A 56 19.73 -9.77 -20.56
CA LEU A 56 19.05 -8.54 -20.95
C LEU A 56 18.21 -8.01 -19.78
N PRO A 57 18.81 -7.27 -18.83
CA PRO A 57 18.03 -6.62 -17.77
C PRO A 57 17.07 -5.58 -18.38
N TYR A 58 15.76 -5.72 -18.13
CA TYR A 58 14.73 -4.81 -18.66
C TYR A 58 14.75 -3.44 -17.99
N ALA A 59 14.83 -3.41 -16.66
CA ALA A 59 14.82 -2.19 -15.87
C ALA A 59 15.42 -2.44 -14.47
N THR A 60 15.88 -1.36 -13.84
CA THR A 60 16.26 -1.37 -12.42
C THR A 60 15.06 -0.90 -11.60
N ILE A 61 14.69 -1.65 -10.57
CA ILE A 61 13.67 -1.23 -9.62
C ILE A 61 14.28 -0.10 -8.75
N PRO A 62 13.73 1.13 -8.77
CA PRO A 62 14.28 2.20 -7.96
C PRO A 62 14.05 1.92 -6.47
N PRO A 63 14.91 2.43 -5.57
CA PRO A 63 14.70 2.29 -4.13
C PRO A 63 13.34 2.79 -3.66
N SER A 64 12.73 3.75 -4.37
CA SER A 64 11.41 4.33 -4.09
C SER A 64 10.22 3.52 -4.63
N ALA A 65 10.43 2.32 -5.17
CA ALA A 65 9.36 1.52 -5.76
C ALA A 65 8.35 0.98 -4.73
N PHE A 66 8.77 0.85 -3.47
CA PHE A 66 7.95 0.33 -2.37
C PHE A 66 7.38 1.48 -1.55
N GLY A 67 6.17 1.90 -1.94
CA GLY A 67 5.44 2.97 -1.28
C GLY A 67 4.22 2.47 -0.50
N MET A 68 3.77 3.27 0.47
CA MET A 68 2.52 3.03 1.20
C MET A 68 1.66 4.30 1.24
N ASN A 69 0.36 4.11 1.08
CA ASN A 69 -0.64 5.15 1.32
C ASN A 69 -0.89 5.35 2.82
N THR A 70 -0.91 6.60 3.29
CA THR A 70 -1.37 6.95 4.64
C THR A 70 -2.66 7.75 4.57
N ALA A 71 -3.43 7.82 5.65
CA ALA A 71 -4.71 8.53 5.67
C ALA A 71 -4.80 9.51 6.84
N VAL A 72 -5.42 10.66 6.60
CA VAL A 72 -5.59 11.72 7.62
C VAL A 72 -6.49 11.29 8.78
N TRP A 73 -7.37 10.32 8.57
CA TRP A 73 -8.23 9.75 9.60
C TRP A 73 -7.60 8.61 10.40
N ASP A 74 -6.41 8.12 10.01
CA ASP A 74 -5.83 6.93 10.62
C ASP A 74 -5.34 7.19 12.05
N ASN A 75 -6.06 6.66 13.03
CA ASN A 75 -5.74 6.82 14.45
C ASN A 75 -4.40 6.18 14.86
N ASN A 76 -3.81 5.32 14.04
CA ASN A 76 -2.55 4.66 14.33
C ASN A 76 -1.36 5.24 13.57
N LEU A 77 -1.54 6.26 12.72
CA LEU A 77 -0.46 6.82 11.91
C LEU A 77 0.78 7.20 12.74
N LEU A 78 0.54 7.72 13.95
CA LEU A 78 1.56 8.19 14.88
C LEU A 78 1.87 7.19 16.02
N ASP A 79 1.36 5.96 15.95
CA ASP A 79 1.73 4.92 16.93
C ASP A 79 3.23 4.63 16.83
N ALA A 80 3.92 4.58 17.98
CA ALA A 80 5.37 4.40 18.06
C ALA A 80 5.89 3.11 17.39
N ARG A 81 5.03 2.10 17.17
CA ARG A 81 5.38 0.85 16.50
C ARG A 81 5.40 0.97 14.98
N VAL A 82 4.62 1.90 14.40
CA VAL A 82 4.45 2.04 12.94
C VAL A 82 5.79 2.23 12.22
N PRO A 83 6.70 3.13 12.64
CA PRO A 83 7.99 3.29 11.96
C PRO A 83 8.80 1.99 11.87
N GLY A 84 8.76 1.16 12.92
CA GLY A 84 9.43 -0.14 12.94
C GLY A 84 8.84 -1.11 11.93
N LEU A 85 7.52 -1.17 11.84
CA LEU A 85 6.80 -2.02 10.89
C LEU A 85 7.03 -1.58 9.45
N LEU A 86 7.03 -0.27 9.17
CA LEU A 86 7.29 0.27 7.84
C LEU A 86 8.70 -0.05 7.34
N ARG A 87 9.71 0.06 8.21
CA ARG A 87 11.08 -0.35 7.88
C ARG A 87 11.18 -1.85 7.61
N GLN A 88 10.54 -2.69 8.43
CA GLN A 88 10.53 -4.15 8.23
C GLN A 88 9.84 -4.54 6.92
N ALA A 89 8.79 -3.82 6.53
CA ALA A 89 8.10 -4.00 5.26
C ALA A 89 8.88 -3.44 4.05
N GLY A 90 10.03 -2.79 4.27
CA GLY A 90 10.84 -2.21 3.20
C GLY A 90 10.21 -0.98 2.54
N ILE A 91 9.32 -0.27 3.24
CA ILE A 91 8.66 0.93 2.71
C ILE A 91 9.65 2.10 2.69
N THR A 92 9.81 2.71 1.51
CA THR A 92 10.75 3.83 1.27
C THR A 92 10.04 5.09 0.77
N MET A 93 8.72 5.03 0.59
CA MET A 93 7.90 6.17 0.21
C MET A 93 6.55 6.15 0.94
N LEU A 94 6.10 7.30 1.43
CA LEU A 94 4.78 7.45 2.04
C LEU A 94 3.97 8.52 1.30
N ARG A 95 2.72 8.21 0.95
CA ARG A 95 1.76 9.15 0.37
C ARG A 95 0.86 9.76 1.44
N PHE A 96 0.70 11.08 1.44
CA PHE A 96 -0.19 11.82 2.35
C PHE A 96 -0.70 13.12 1.73
N PRO A 97 -1.94 13.54 2.01
CA PRO A 97 -3.06 12.71 2.47
C PRO A 97 -3.39 11.68 1.40
N GLY A 98 -3.82 10.50 1.84
CA GLY A 98 -4.24 9.44 0.95
C GLY A 98 -5.74 9.38 0.72
N GLY A 99 -6.13 8.68 -0.34
CA GLY A 99 -7.53 8.36 -0.65
C GLY A 99 -8.37 9.60 -0.99
N SER A 100 -9.70 9.43 -1.02
CA SER A 100 -10.65 10.50 -1.34
C SER A 100 -10.61 11.68 -0.36
N THR A 101 -10.06 11.48 0.85
CA THR A 101 -9.88 12.58 1.80
C THR A 101 -8.87 13.62 1.34
N ALA A 102 -7.99 13.30 0.38
CA ALA A 102 -7.07 14.28 -0.19
C ALA A 102 -7.80 15.45 -0.87
N ASP A 103 -8.93 15.17 -1.53
CA ASP A 103 -9.78 16.13 -2.27
C ASP A 103 -10.65 17.05 -1.40
N GLY A 104 -10.42 17.03 -0.09
CA GLY A 104 -10.98 18.02 0.82
C GLY A 104 -10.07 18.39 1.96
N TYR A 105 -8.81 17.91 1.97
CA TYR A 105 -7.88 18.17 3.06
C TYR A 105 -7.23 19.54 2.93
N HIS A 106 -7.33 20.33 4.00
CA HIS A 106 -6.71 21.64 4.14
C HIS A 106 -5.56 21.54 5.13
N TRP A 107 -4.33 21.62 4.60
CA TRP A 107 -3.11 21.27 5.33
C TRP A 107 -2.74 22.28 6.41
N GLN A 108 -3.04 23.57 6.21
CA GLN A 108 -2.61 24.65 7.09
C GLN A 108 -3.22 24.54 8.50
N ASN A 109 -4.48 24.15 8.57
CA ASN A 109 -5.25 24.05 9.80
C ASN A 109 -5.61 22.59 10.16
N ASN A 110 -5.08 21.61 9.42
CA ASN A 110 -5.41 20.19 9.56
C ASN A 110 -6.93 19.96 9.58
N SER A 111 -7.64 20.47 8.58
CA SER A 111 -9.11 20.39 8.48
C SER A 111 -9.57 19.77 7.16
N ILE A 112 -10.84 19.35 7.11
CA ILE A 112 -11.45 18.77 5.92
C ILE A 112 -12.73 19.53 5.60
N THR A 113 -12.98 19.79 4.32
CA THR A 113 -14.26 20.32 3.86
C THR A 113 -15.41 19.49 4.42
N LEU A 114 -16.45 20.15 4.90
CA LEU A 114 -17.62 19.49 5.48
C LEU A 114 -18.20 18.44 4.53
N GLY A 115 -18.49 17.25 5.08
CA GLY A 115 -19.03 16.13 4.31
C GLY A 115 -18.00 15.33 3.50
N ARG A 116 -16.70 15.70 3.52
CA ARG A 116 -15.64 14.98 2.77
C ARG A 116 -14.86 13.96 3.59
N GLY A 117 -15.15 13.83 4.88
CA GLY A 117 -14.61 12.77 5.72
C GLY A 117 -14.30 13.25 7.13
N TYR A 118 -13.45 12.48 7.80
CA TYR A 118 -12.93 12.77 9.13
C TYR A 118 -11.42 12.99 9.06
N ILE A 119 -10.90 13.80 9.98
CA ILE A 119 -9.46 13.95 10.21
C ILE A 119 -9.20 13.67 11.67
N ASN A 120 -8.16 12.87 11.93
CA ASN A 120 -7.58 12.81 13.24
C ASN A 120 -6.80 14.13 13.50
N PRO A 121 -7.14 14.90 14.54
CA PRO A 121 -6.55 16.21 14.79
C PRO A 121 -5.03 16.17 15.03
N HIS A 122 -4.46 15.00 15.35
CA HIS A 122 -3.01 14.82 15.53
C HIS A 122 -2.28 14.53 14.21
N ASN A 123 -2.96 14.05 13.18
CA ASN A 123 -2.38 13.68 11.89
C ASN A 123 -2.13 14.89 10.99
N THR A 124 -1.40 15.87 11.51
CA THR A 124 -0.95 17.05 10.76
C THR A 124 0.10 16.65 9.72
N PHE A 125 0.29 17.49 8.69
CA PHE A 125 1.38 17.31 7.73
C PHE A 125 2.76 17.22 8.40
N ASP A 126 3.05 18.05 9.40
CA ASP A 126 4.32 18.02 10.13
C ASP A 126 4.49 16.71 10.91
N ALA A 127 3.43 16.20 11.54
CA ALA A 127 3.47 14.93 12.26
C ALA A 127 3.72 13.76 11.31
N PHE A 128 3.05 13.76 10.15
CA PHE A 128 3.31 12.81 9.07
C PHE A 128 4.78 12.85 8.60
N MET A 129 5.33 14.04 8.39
CA MET A 129 6.74 14.19 8.01
C MET A 129 7.68 13.65 9.11
N GLY A 130 7.29 13.72 10.38
CA GLY A 130 7.99 13.05 11.47
C GLY A 130 8.11 11.53 11.26
N VAL A 131 7.05 10.87 10.82
CA VAL A 131 7.07 9.43 10.48
C VAL A 131 7.98 9.17 9.28
N VAL A 132 7.86 9.98 8.23
CA VAL A 132 8.72 9.90 7.02
C VAL A 132 10.20 9.95 7.41
N HIS A 133 10.58 10.90 8.27
CA HIS A 133 11.96 11.04 8.73
C HIS A 133 12.43 9.86 9.59
N GLN A 134 11.58 9.35 10.48
CA GLN A 134 11.95 8.22 11.33
C GLN A 134 12.31 6.98 10.52
N ILE A 135 11.74 6.79 9.34
CA ILE A 135 12.01 5.62 8.48
C ILE A 135 12.94 5.91 7.31
N ASP A 136 13.52 7.11 7.21
CA ASP A 136 14.32 7.56 6.05
C ASP A 136 13.59 7.38 4.70
N ALA A 137 12.28 7.63 4.70
CA ALA A 137 11.45 7.54 3.50
C ALA A 137 11.35 8.87 2.77
N ARG A 138 10.78 8.82 1.57
CA ARG A 138 10.34 9.98 0.80
C ARG A 138 8.86 10.24 1.03
N ALA A 139 8.46 11.50 1.00
CA ALA A 139 7.06 11.87 0.98
C ALA A 139 6.54 12.00 -0.46
N PHE A 140 5.29 11.61 -0.69
CA PHE A 140 4.52 11.92 -1.88
C PHE A 140 3.28 12.68 -1.41
N ILE A 141 3.06 13.89 -1.89
CA ILE A 141 1.96 14.73 -1.40
C ILE A 141 0.86 14.87 -2.46
N THR A 142 -0.34 14.47 -2.08
CA THR A 142 -1.54 14.70 -2.89
C THR A 142 -2.16 16.01 -2.45
N VAL A 143 -2.18 17.01 -3.33
CA VAL A 143 -2.78 18.31 -3.03
C VAL A 143 -4.28 18.27 -3.24
N ASN A 144 -5.02 19.06 -2.47
CA ASN A 144 -6.48 19.13 -2.57
C ASN A 144 -6.89 19.82 -3.88
N TYR A 145 -7.48 19.04 -4.78
CA TYR A 145 -8.10 19.56 -6.00
C TYR A 145 -9.63 19.60 -5.93
N GLY A 146 -10.24 18.81 -5.04
CA GLY A 146 -11.67 18.60 -5.08
C GLY A 146 -12.51 19.66 -4.38
N SER A 147 -11.96 20.46 -3.46
CA SER A 147 -12.75 21.52 -2.80
C SER A 147 -11.97 22.68 -2.20
N ASN A 148 -12.57 23.87 -2.24
CA ASN A 148 -12.22 24.97 -1.35
C ASN A 148 -12.74 24.71 0.09
N ILE A 149 -12.29 25.51 1.06
CA ILE A 149 -12.61 25.34 2.49
C ILE A 149 -14.11 25.39 2.81
N ILE A 150 -14.91 26.10 2.01
CA ILE A 150 -16.36 26.21 2.20
C ILE A 150 -17.09 25.03 1.53
N GLY A 151 -16.47 24.37 0.56
CA GLY A 151 -17.04 23.26 -0.20
C GLY A 151 -17.96 23.67 -1.34
N THR A 152 -17.87 24.92 -1.82
CA THR A 152 -18.72 25.45 -2.91
C THR A 152 -18.08 25.32 -4.28
N ASP A 153 -16.75 25.24 -4.34
CA ASP A 153 -15.96 25.24 -5.57
C ASP A 153 -14.84 24.20 -5.47
N GLY A 154 -14.09 24.01 -6.57
CA GLY A 154 -12.90 23.15 -6.61
C GLY A 154 -11.76 23.67 -5.72
N GLY A 155 -10.68 22.88 -5.64
CA GLY A 155 -9.49 23.18 -4.85
C GLY A 155 -8.81 24.49 -5.25
N ASP A 156 -8.22 25.15 -4.26
CA ASP A 156 -7.54 26.43 -4.43
C ASP A 156 -6.05 26.22 -4.81
N PRO A 157 -5.61 26.64 -6.02
CA PRO A 157 -4.20 26.51 -6.41
C PRO A 157 -3.22 27.25 -5.50
N THR A 158 -3.67 28.33 -4.84
CA THR A 158 -2.84 29.09 -3.90
C THR A 158 -2.57 28.32 -2.61
N GLU A 159 -3.53 27.51 -2.16
CA GLU A 159 -3.35 26.60 -1.02
C GLU A 159 -2.29 25.54 -1.32
N ALA A 160 -2.34 24.95 -2.53
CA ALA A 160 -1.35 23.98 -2.99
C ALA A 160 0.05 24.60 -3.11
N ALA A 161 0.16 25.78 -3.71
CA ALA A 161 1.42 26.50 -3.84
C ALA A 161 2.03 26.85 -2.47
N ALA A 162 1.19 27.29 -1.53
CA ALA A 162 1.61 27.58 -0.16
C ALA A 162 2.12 26.33 0.56
N TRP A 163 1.52 25.15 0.32
CA TRP A 163 2.01 23.89 0.90
C TRP A 163 3.42 23.56 0.42
N VAL A 164 3.64 23.66 -0.90
CA VAL A 164 4.96 23.41 -1.51
C VAL A 164 6.00 24.38 -0.94
N GLN A 165 5.66 25.67 -0.82
CA GLN A 165 6.54 26.68 -0.22
C GLN A 165 6.85 26.36 1.24
N TYR A 166 5.84 25.99 2.02
CA TYR A 166 5.99 25.64 3.43
C TYR A 166 6.91 24.43 3.62
N ALA A 167 6.68 23.35 2.87
CA ALA A 167 7.48 22.13 2.97
C ALA A 167 8.94 22.35 2.56
N ASN A 168 9.16 23.02 1.42
CA ASN A 168 10.47 23.09 0.80
C ASN A 168 11.33 24.26 1.28
N ILE A 169 10.71 25.42 1.54
CA ILE A 169 11.45 26.65 1.92
C ILE A 169 11.43 26.85 3.44
N ILE A 170 10.25 26.77 4.06
CA ILE A 170 10.09 27.09 5.48
C ILE A 170 10.63 25.94 6.34
N LYS A 171 10.14 24.72 6.10
CA LYS A 171 10.51 23.52 6.87
C LYS A 171 11.76 22.82 6.35
N ARG A 172 12.12 23.05 5.09
CA ARG A 172 13.30 22.47 4.41
C ARG A 172 13.36 20.95 4.47
N PHE A 173 12.21 20.29 4.38
CA PHE A 173 12.12 18.83 4.34
C PHE A 173 12.84 18.18 3.15
N GLN A 174 13.19 18.98 2.13
CA GLN A 174 14.05 18.63 1.01
C GLN A 174 15.50 18.24 1.37
N SER A 175 16.00 18.65 2.54
CA SER A 175 17.39 18.43 2.95
C SER A 175 17.61 17.14 3.75
N MET A 176 16.54 16.41 4.07
CA MET A 176 16.54 15.37 5.10
C MET A 176 16.27 13.95 4.56
N GLY A 177 16.48 13.71 3.26
CA GLY A 177 16.46 12.38 2.66
C GLY A 177 17.36 12.35 1.42
N SER A 178 18.26 11.38 1.33
CA SER A 178 19.17 11.24 0.20
C SER A 178 18.39 10.95 -1.10
N GLY A 179 18.09 12.01 -1.87
CA GLY A 179 17.80 11.92 -3.30
C GLY A 179 16.35 12.08 -3.77
N SER A 180 15.49 12.84 -3.09
CA SER A 180 14.13 13.12 -3.58
C SER A 180 14.12 13.90 -4.91
N THR A 181 13.67 13.25 -5.99
CA THR A 181 13.38 13.88 -7.29
C THR A 181 11.88 13.78 -7.58
N CYS A 182 11.22 14.88 -7.89
CA CYS A 182 9.88 14.85 -8.49
C CYS A 182 9.94 14.26 -9.90
N HIS A 183 8.95 13.44 -10.26
CA HIS A 183 8.75 13.03 -11.65
C HIS A 183 7.45 13.65 -12.15
N GLN A 184 7.51 14.46 -13.20
CA GLN A 184 6.40 15.30 -13.66
C GLN A 184 5.74 14.73 -14.92
N LYS A 185 4.41 14.87 -15.04
CA LYS A 185 3.70 14.95 -16.34
C LYS A 185 3.39 16.43 -16.59
N SER A 186 4.17 17.04 -17.50
CA SER A 186 4.07 18.38 -18.12
C SER A 186 3.51 19.58 -17.32
N GLY A 187 4.30 20.65 -17.17
CA GLY A 187 3.84 22.01 -16.80
C GLY A 187 4.38 22.52 -15.46
N ASP A 188 5.59 23.08 -15.50
CA ASP A 188 6.35 23.87 -14.50
C ASP A 188 5.81 24.05 -13.07
N LEU A 189 6.13 23.15 -12.13
CA LEU A 189 6.17 23.47 -10.68
C LEU A 189 7.14 22.63 -9.81
N CYS A 190 7.88 21.64 -10.36
CA CYS A 190 8.75 20.78 -9.53
C CYS A 190 10.21 20.79 -10.04
N GLN A 191 11.08 21.56 -9.38
CA GLN A 191 12.53 21.43 -9.61
C GLN A 191 13.05 20.11 -9.04
N GLN A 192 14.10 19.56 -9.65
CA GLN A 192 14.61 18.19 -9.45
C GLN A 192 15.22 17.88 -8.06
N ARG A 193 14.91 18.65 -7.01
CA ARG A 193 15.47 18.50 -5.64
C ARG A 193 14.45 18.67 -4.52
N THR A 194 13.19 18.30 -4.73
CA THR A 194 12.14 18.50 -3.71
C THR A 194 11.60 17.17 -3.17
N THR A 195 11.53 17.06 -1.85
CA THR A 195 10.90 15.93 -1.11
C THR A 195 9.38 15.94 -1.27
N VAL A 196 8.79 17.09 -1.53
CA VAL A 196 7.35 17.24 -1.73
C VAL A 196 7.07 17.62 -3.17
N CYS A 197 6.39 16.72 -3.86
CA CYS A 197 5.85 16.92 -5.20
C CYS A 197 4.33 16.99 -5.05
N ALA A 198 3.71 18.04 -5.56
CA ALA A 198 2.25 18.12 -5.66
C ALA A 198 1.80 17.32 -6.88
N PHE A 199 1.02 16.25 -6.67
CA PHE A 199 0.44 15.48 -7.75
C PHE A 199 -1.08 15.64 -7.77
N TYR A 200 -1.58 15.83 -8.99
CA TYR A 200 -3.00 15.80 -9.30
C TYR A 200 -3.40 14.38 -9.68
N GLU A 201 -4.34 13.79 -8.95
CA GLU A 201 -5.05 12.59 -9.42
C GLU A 201 -6.26 13.07 -10.23
N GLY A 202 -6.08 13.20 -11.54
CA GLY A 202 -7.19 13.49 -12.45
C GLY A 202 -8.15 12.31 -12.48
N SER A 203 -9.45 12.59 -12.32
CA SER A 203 -10.55 11.65 -12.53
C SER A 203 -10.67 11.21 -13.99
#